data_AF-A0A931PZ49-F1
#
_entry.id   AF-A0A931PZ49-F1
#
_cell.length_a   1.000
_cell.length_b   1.000
_cell.length_c   1.000
_cell.angle_alpha   90.00
_cell.angle_beta   90.00
_cell.angle_gamma   90.00
#
_symmetry.space_group_name_H-M   'P 1'
#
loop_
_entity.id
_entity.type
_entity.pdbx_description
1 polymer ?
#
loop_
_entity_poly.entity_id
_entity_poly.type
_entity_poly.pdbx_seq_one_letter_code
_entity_poly.pdbx_strand_id
1 'polypeptide(L)'
;GGLEVASNRLLQLINKGITVEQVAKVNSYFTEAGIMVHAYLMYGFPTQTAQETIDSMEMVRQLFKTGVLQSAFWHLFTMTAHSPVGLEPDKYKVKKVTEVIGTFANNDIEHIDPVGDHERFSDGLKKSLFNYMHGIGIEEPLFKWFEFKVPKTTIDPNFIQQALDEEVIANDKPETKYVWLGKVANVEYFTQSKKGNSREMAAIDFISSFSNIKIQLPKPQKPMYQKILNCFGIINP
;
A
#
# COMPACT_ATOMS: atom_id res chain seq x y z
N GLY A 1 5.77 0.15 3.59
CA GLY A 1 5.58 -1.06 4.41
C GLY A 1 5.34 -2.24 3.47
N GLY A 2 5.75 -3.45 3.84
CA GLY A 2 5.53 -4.64 3.01
C GLY A 2 4.04 -5.00 2.95
N LEU A 3 3.52 -5.26 1.75
CA LEU A 3 2.15 -5.75 1.54
C LEU A 3 1.94 -7.10 2.25
N GLU A 4 2.99 -7.94 2.32
CA GLU A 4 3.09 -9.23 3.04
C GLU A 4 1.98 -10.23 2.74
N VAL A 5 0.71 -9.91 2.94
CA VAL A 5 -0.42 -10.68 2.45
C VAL A 5 -1.42 -9.75 1.80
N ALA A 6 -1.80 -10.02 0.55
CA ALA A 6 -2.85 -9.27 -0.15
C ALA A 6 -4.25 -9.74 0.31
N SER A 7 -4.51 -9.66 1.61
CA SER A 7 -5.80 -9.97 2.24
C SER A 7 -5.96 -9.13 3.50
N ASN A 8 -6.99 -8.27 3.54
CA ASN A 8 -7.24 -7.38 4.68
C ASN A 8 -7.47 -8.16 6.00
N ARG A 9 -8.09 -9.35 5.95
CA ARG A 9 -8.25 -10.21 7.14
C ARG A 9 -6.90 -10.70 7.67
N LEU A 10 -6.01 -11.15 6.78
CA LEU A 10 -4.70 -11.65 7.17
C LEU A 10 -3.79 -10.52 7.66
N LEU A 11 -3.88 -9.32 7.06
CA LEU A 11 -3.22 -8.10 7.55
C LEU A 11 -3.67 -7.72 8.97
N GLN A 12 -4.97 -7.87 9.27
CA GLN A 12 -5.49 -7.69 10.63
C GLN A 12 -4.97 -8.78 11.59
N LEU A 13 -4.93 -10.05 11.16
CA LEU A 13 -4.44 -11.16 11.97
C LEU A 13 -2.97 -11.00 12.39
N ILE A 14 -2.14 -10.41 11.52
CA ILE A 14 -0.73 -10.12 11.82
C ILE A 14 -0.50 -8.72 12.44
N ASN A 15 -1.58 -7.99 12.78
CA ASN A 15 -1.54 -6.64 13.34
C ASN A 15 -0.66 -5.66 12.55
N LYS A 16 -0.73 -5.72 11.20
CA LYS A 16 0.13 -4.86 10.35
C LYS A 16 -0.23 -3.38 10.41
N GLY A 17 -1.48 -3.07 10.73
CA GLY A 17 -1.99 -1.69 10.82
C GLY A 17 -2.15 -0.99 9.47
N ILE A 18 -2.22 -1.75 8.37
CA ILE A 18 -2.40 -1.23 7.01
C ILE A 18 -3.48 -2.02 6.27
N THR A 19 -4.07 -1.43 5.23
CA THR A 19 -4.98 -2.10 4.29
C THR A 19 -4.38 -2.16 2.88
N VAL A 20 -4.92 -3.02 2.03
CA VAL A 20 -4.45 -3.15 0.63
C VAL A 20 -4.65 -1.84 -0.15
N GLU A 21 -5.76 -1.15 0.08
CA GLU A 21 -6.10 0.14 -0.53
C GLU A 21 -5.07 1.22 -0.17
N GLN A 22 -4.69 1.30 1.11
CA GLN A 22 -3.65 2.22 1.58
C GLN A 22 -2.29 1.90 0.94
N VAL A 23 -1.95 0.61 0.84
CA VAL A 23 -0.71 0.16 0.19
C VAL A 23 -0.70 0.54 -1.29
N ALA A 24 -1.82 0.36 -2.00
CA ALA A 24 -1.94 0.73 -3.40
C ALA A 24 -1.71 2.24 -3.60
N LYS A 25 -2.37 3.10 -2.83
CA LYS A 25 -2.20 4.57 -2.89
C LYS A 25 -0.76 4.99 -2.60
N VAL A 26 -0.16 4.47 -1.53
CA VAL A 26 1.22 4.84 -1.16
C VAL A 26 2.21 4.40 -2.24
N ASN A 27 2.04 3.20 -2.79
CA ASN A 27 2.92 2.69 -3.83
C ASN A 27 2.74 3.39 -5.18
N SER A 28 1.54 3.90 -5.50
CA SER A 28 1.34 4.73 -6.70
C SER A 28 2.15 6.02 -6.60
N TYR A 29 2.17 6.68 -5.43
CA TYR A 29 2.99 7.88 -5.23
C TYR A 29 4.49 7.61 -5.37
N PHE A 30 4.98 6.46 -4.88
CA PHE A 30 6.37 6.06 -5.12
C PHE A 30 6.65 5.89 -6.61
N THR A 31 5.77 5.18 -7.32
CA THR A 31 5.90 4.96 -8.76
C THR A 31 5.87 6.28 -9.55
N GLU A 32 4.93 7.17 -9.25
CA GLU A 32 4.81 8.51 -9.86
C GLU A 32 6.04 9.39 -9.60
N ALA A 33 6.68 9.22 -8.44
CA ALA A 33 7.93 9.87 -8.10
C ALA A 33 9.16 9.23 -8.78
N GLY A 34 8.98 8.21 -9.62
CA GLY A 34 10.06 7.48 -10.30
C GLY A 34 10.81 6.49 -9.40
N ILE A 35 10.26 6.15 -8.24
CA ILE A 35 10.82 5.17 -7.31
C ILE A 35 10.18 3.81 -7.58
N MET A 36 11.00 2.83 -7.94
CA MET A 36 10.53 1.47 -8.18
C MET A 36 10.06 0.80 -6.89
N VAL A 37 8.91 0.14 -6.96
CA VAL A 37 8.27 -0.58 -5.89
C VAL A 37 8.42 -2.08 -6.12
N HIS A 38 9.01 -2.75 -5.12
CA HIS A 38 9.09 -4.21 -5.01
C HIS A 38 8.21 -4.70 -3.86
N ALA A 39 7.36 -5.68 -4.11
CA ALA A 39 6.51 -6.29 -3.08
C ALA A 39 7.02 -7.66 -2.64
N TYR A 40 7.27 -7.82 -1.35
CA TYR A 40 7.41 -9.13 -0.72
C TYR A 40 6.03 -9.64 -0.32
N LEU A 41 5.62 -10.76 -0.89
CA LEU A 41 4.30 -11.36 -0.75
C LEU A 41 4.43 -12.74 -0.10
N MET A 42 3.48 -13.09 0.73
CA MET A 42 3.43 -14.32 1.50
C MET A 42 2.09 -15.01 1.26
N TYR A 43 2.15 -16.33 1.11
CA TYR A 43 0.99 -17.20 1.01
C TYR A 43 1.21 -18.46 1.86
N GLY A 44 0.15 -19.19 2.15
CA GLY A 44 0.16 -20.30 3.08
C GLY A 44 0.28 -19.89 4.55
N PHE A 45 -0.08 -18.64 4.89
CA PHE A 45 -0.12 -18.24 6.30
C PHE A 45 -1.14 -19.11 7.05
N PRO A 46 -0.90 -19.48 8.33
CA PRO A 46 -1.85 -20.26 9.10
C PRO A 46 -3.28 -19.74 9.00
N THR A 47 -4.24 -20.65 8.79
CA THR A 47 -5.67 -20.34 8.55
C THR A 47 -6.02 -19.73 7.19
N GLN A 48 -5.05 -19.50 6.31
CA GLN A 48 -5.33 -19.04 4.95
C GLN A 48 -6.10 -20.12 4.19
N THR A 49 -7.10 -19.72 3.43
CA THR A 49 -7.88 -20.63 2.58
C THR A 49 -7.46 -20.55 1.12
N ALA A 50 -7.80 -21.56 0.32
CA ALA A 50 -7.63 -21.51 -1.13
C ALA A 50 -8.31 -20.28 -1.76
N GLN A 51 -9.45 -19.84 -1.22
CA GLN A 51 -10.12 -18.62 -1.70
C GLN A 51 -9.25 -17.39 -1.49
N GLU A 52 -8.67 -17.24 -0.30
CA GLU A 52 -7.80 -16.10 0.02
C GLU A 52 -6.52 -16.12 -0.81
N THR A 53 -5.97 -17.29 -1.14
CA THR A 53 -4.83 -17.38 -2.05
C THR A 53 -5.17 -16.84 -3.44
N ILE A 54 -6.33 -17.22 -3.99
CA ILE A 54 -6.78 -16.74 -5.31
C ILE A 54 -7.16 -15.25 -5.28
N ASP A 55 -7.81 -14.80 -4.22
CA ASP A 55 -8.16 -13.39 -4.03
C ASP A 55 -6.90 -12.52 -3.89
N SER A 56 -5.89 -12.99 -3.16
CA SER A 56 -4.58 -12.32 -3.08
C SER A 56 -3.87 -12.26 -4.43
N MET A 57 -3.93 -13.33 -5.23
CA MET A 57 -3.41 -13.34 -6.59
C MET A 57 -4.12 -12.32 -7.48
N GLU A 58 -5.44 -12.18 -7.35
CA GLU A 58 -6.23 -11.18 -8.08
C GLU A 58 -5.84 -9.75 -7.71
N MET A 59 -5.70 -9.45 -6.42
CA MET A 59 -5.22 -8.13 -5.98
C MET A 59 -3.83 -7.81 -6.54
N VAL A 60 -2.93 -8.79 -6.54
CA VAL A 60 -1.58 -8.63 -7.11
C VAL A 60 -1.64 -8.41 -8.62
N ARG A 61 -2.49 -9.15 -9.36
CA ARG A 61 -2.73 -8.93 -10.79
C ARG A 61 -3.20 -7.50 -11.05
N GLN A 62 -4.14 -6.99 -10.26
CA GLN A 62 -4.62 -5.61 -10.38
C GLN A 62 -3.53 -4.58 -10.09
N LEU A 63 -2.68 -4.80 -9.07
CA LEU A 63 -1.54 -3.92 -8.76
C LEU A 63 -0.51 -3.83 -9.90
N PHE A 64 -0.26 -4.93 -10.61
CA PHE A 64 0.56 -4.90 -11.83
C PHE A 64 -0.19 -4.22 -12.98
N LYS A 65 -1.48 -4.49 -13.15
CA LYS A 65 -2.32 -3.90 -14.19
C LYS A 65 -2.39 -2.37 -14.10
N THR A 66 -2.44 -1.82 -12.88
CA THR A 66 -2.45 -0.37 -12.63
C THR A 66 -1.05 0.25 -12.64
N GLY A 67 0.01 -0.55 -12.84
CA GLY A 67 1.40 -0.07 -12.86
C GLY A 67 1.96 0.29 -11.49
N VAL A 68 1.24 0.01 -10.40
CA VAL A 68 1.65 0.34 -9.02
C VAL A 68 2.87 -0.48 -8.57
N LEU A 69 3.02 -1.71 -9.09
CA LEU A 69 4.16 -2.57 -8.80
C LEU A 69 5.01 -2.80 -10.06
N GLN A 70 6.32 -2.82 -9.88
CA GLN A 70 7.26 -3.17 -10.95
C GLN A 70 7.84 -4.58 -10.74
N SER A 71 7.92 -5.04 -9.49
CA SER A 71 8.33 -6.41 -9.19
C SER A 71 7.72 -6.91 -7.90
N ALA A 72 7.65 -8.22 -7.74
CA ALA A 72 7.26 -8.84 -6.48
C ALA A 72 7.85 -10.25 -6.35
N PHE A 73 7.74 -10.84 -5.17
CA PHE A 73 8.14 -12.21 -4.89
C PHE A 73 7.14 -12.88 -3.96
N TRP A 74 6.75 -14.12 -4.28
CA TRP A 74 5.94 -14.97 -3.40
C TRP A 74 6.82 -15.88 -2.55
N HIS A 75 6.70 -15.75 -1.23
CA HIS A 75 7.29 -16.64 -0.24
C HIS A 75 6.19 -17.51 0.38
N LEU A 76 6.36 -18.84 0.35
CA LEU A 76 5.49 -19.72 1.13
C LEU A 76 5.79 -19.49 2.61
N PHE A 77 4.77 -19.30 3.45
CA PHE A 77 4.98 -19.08 4.87
C PHE A 77 5.85 -20.19 5.48
N THR A 78 6.89 -19.76 6.20
CA THR A 78 7.70 -20.63 7.05
C THR A 78 7.54 -20.18 8.49
N MET A 79 7.20 -21.11 9.38
CA MET A 79 7.13 -20.83 10.81
C MET A 79 8.55 -20.63 11.34
N THR A 80 8.79 -19.51 12.04
CA THR A 80 10.08 -19.26 12.70
C THR A 80 9.94 -19.33 14.22
N ALA A 81 10.96 -19.84 14.90
CA ALA A 81 10.95 -20.16 16.33
C ALA A 81 10.57 -19.00 17.26
N HIS A 82 10.93 -17.78 16.86
CA HIS A 82 10.74 -16.58 17.67
C HIS A 82 9.57 -15.69 17.17
N SER A 83 8.88 -16.09 16.11
CA SER A 83 7.66 -15.40 15.67
C SER A 83 6.50 -15.69 16.63
N PRO A 84 5.45 -14.85 16.64
CA PRO A 84 4.22 -15.15 17.37
C PRO A 84 3.64 -16.53 17.05
N VAL A 85 3.76 -16.97 15.78
CA VAL A 85 3.29 -18.29 15.33
C VAL A 85 4.17 -19.42 15.90
N GLY A 86 5.48 -19.23 15.98
CA GLY A 86 6.40 -20.20 16.59
C GLY A 86 6.31 -20.25 18.12
N LEU A 87 5.98 -19.14 18.78
CA LEU A 87 5.80 -19.10 20.23
C LEU A 87 4.45 -19.67 20.68
N GLU A 88 3.38 -19.42 19.91
CA GLU A 88 2.01 -19.79 20.28
C GLU A 88 1.24 -20.44 19.09
N PRO A 89 1.71 -21.59 18.56
CA PRO A 89 1.19 -22.18 17.32
C PRO A 89 -0.30 -22.56 17.40
N ASP A 90 -0.78 -22.96 18.58
CA ASP A 90 -2.19 -23.31 18.82
C ASP A 90 -3.14 -22.13 18.55
N LYS A 91 -2.72 -20.88 18.83
CA LYS A 91 -3.53 -19.68 18.50
C LYS A 91 -3.78 -19.54 17.01
N TYR A 92 -2.86 -20.05 16.20
CA TYR A 92 -2.89 -20.02 14.75
C TYR A 92 -3.37 -21.34 14.14
N LYS A 93 -3.80 -22.31 14.98
CA LYS A 93 -4.33 -23.63 14.58
C LYS A 93 -3.33 -24.49 13.79
N VAL A 94 -2.04 -24.28 14.01
CA VAL A 94 -0.95 -25.08 13.44
C VAL A 94 -0.23 -25.83 14.54
N LYS A 95 0.53 -26.88 14.18
CA LYS A 95 1.31 -27.67 15.13
C LYS A 95 2.76 -27.73 14.71
N LYS A 96 3.69 -27.55 15.65
CA LYS A 96 5.10 -27.84 15.38
C LYS A 96 5.31 -29.33 15.21
N VAL A 97 6.19 -29.71 14.29
CA VAL A 97 6.70 -31.09 14.19
C VAL A 97 7.72 -31.35 15.29
N THR A 98 8.47 -30.33 15.72
CA THR A 98 9.50 -30.41 16.75
C THR A 98 9.52 -29.19 17.65
N GLU A 99 9.76 -29.38 18.95
CA GLU A 99 10.02 -28.30 19.91
C GLU A 99 11.50 -27.89 19.97
N VAL A 100 12.36 -28.60 19.24
CA VAL A 100 13.79 -28.26 19.18
C VAL A 100 13.95 -26.97 18.39
N ILE A 101 14.37 -25.91 19.09
CA ILE A 101 14.79 -24.66 18.46
C ILE A 101 16.21 -24.89 17.89
N GLY A 102 16.39 -24.61 16.60
CA GLY A 102 17.69 -24.76 15.94
C GLY A 102 18.72 -23.72 16.42
N THR A 103 19.90 -23.73 15.81
CA THR A 103 20.96 -22.78 16.12
C THR A 103 20.61 -21.37 15.61
N PHE A 104 21.39 -20.36 15.99
CA PHE A 104 21.19 -18.92 15.70
C PHE A 104 20.86 -18.54 14.22
N ALA A 105 21.04 -19.45 13.26
CA ALA A 105 20.69 -19.27 11.84
C ALA A 105 19.74 -20.36 11.27
N ASN A 106 19.24 -21.27 12.10
CA ASN A 106 18.29 -22.32 11.73
C ASN A 106 17.01 -22.15 12.56
N ASN A 107 16.30 -21.06 12.30
CA ASN A 107 15.13 -20.65 13.07
C ASN A 107 13.82 -21.21 12.51
N ASP A 108 13.86 -21.82 11.33
CA ASP A 108 12.68 -22.38 10.68
C ASP A 108 12.26 -23.65 11.42
N ILE A 109 10.98 -23.71 11.78
CA ILE A 109 10.37 -24.86 12.43
C ILE A 109 9.40 -25.49 11.44
N GLU A 110 9.62 -26.77 11.16
CA GLU A 110 8.66 -27.58 10.41
C GLU A 110 7.34 -27.64 11.18
N HIS A 111 6.23 -27.39 10.49
CA HIS A 111 4.91 -27.34 11.10
C HIS A 111 3.87 -28.01 10.21
N ILE A 112 2.80 -28.48 10.84
CA ILE A 112 1.63 -29.06 10.19
C ILE A 112 0.52 -28.01 10.22
N ASP A 113 0.05 -27.62 9.04
CA ASP A 113 -1.16 -26.82 8.87
C ASP A 113 -2.33 -27.72 8.43
N PRO A 114 -3.32 -27.98 9.29
CA PRO A 114 -4.49 -28.78 8.93
C PRO A 114 -5.41 -28.12 7.89
N VAL A 115 -5.28 -26.81 7.68
CA VAL A 115 -6.23 -26.01 6.88
C VAL A 115 -5.98 -26.14 5.38
N GLY A 116 -4.75 -26.43 4.94
CA GLY A 116 -4.52 -26.63 3.53
C GLY A 116 -3.11 -27.01 3.15
N ASP A 117 -3.01 -27.84 2.10
CA ASP A 117 -1.77 -27.99 1.35
C ASP A 117 -1.63 -26.76 0.43
N HIS A 118 -0.87 -25.78 0.93
CA HIS A 118 -0.59 -24.51 0.28
C HIS A 118 0.50 -24.64 -0.80
N GLU A 119 1.38 -25.63 -0.68
CA GLU A 119 2.46 -25.90 -1.63
C GLU A 119 1.95 -26.11 -3.05
N ARG A 120 0.78 -26.74 -3.22
CA ARG A 120 0.15 -26.93 -4.54
C ARG A 120 -0.02 -25.62 -5.33
N PHE A 121 -0.14 -24.47 -4.67
CA PHE A 121 -0.34 -23.16 -5.34
C PHE A 121 0.97 -22.54 -5.81
N SER A 122 2.14 -23.04 -5.37
CA SER A 122 3.43 -22.41 -5.56
C SER A 122 3.75 -22.12 -7.02
N ASP A 123 3.60 -23.13 -7.88
CA ASP A 123 3.99 -23.03 -9.29
C ASP A 123 3.09 -22.07 -10.05
N GLY A 124 1.77 -22.11 -9.79
CA GLY A 124 0.81 -21.20 -10.41
C GLY A 124 1.06 -19.74 -10.01
N LEU A 125 1.28 -19.48 -8.72
CA LEU A 125 1.57 -18.13 -8.21
C LEU A 125 2.89 -17.58 -8.76
N LYS A 126 3.95 -18.39 -8.78
CA LYS A 126 5.26 -17.99 -9.33
C LYS A 126 5.17 -17.71 -10.82
N LYS A 127 4.53 -18.62 -11.58
CA LYS A 127 4.39 -18.51 -13.03
C LYS A 127 3.54 -17.30 -13.42
N SER A 128 2.39 -17.10 -12.76
CA SER A 128 1.54 -15.94 -13.04
C SER A 128 2.26 -14.64 -12.71
N LEU A 129 2.91 -14.56 -11.55
CA LEU A 129 3.62 -13.36 -11.13
C LEU A 129 4.76 -13.00 -12.08
N PHE A 130 5.54 -13.99 -12.52
CA PHE A 130 6.58 -13.79 -13.53
C PHE A 130 6.01 -13.17 -14.82
N ASN A 131 4.86 -13.66 -15.29
CA ASN A 131 4.21 -13.11 -16.48
C ASN A 131 3.64 -11.70 -16.24
N TYR A 132 3.04 -11.44 -15.08
CA TYR A 132 2.54 -10.11 -14.72
C TYR A 132 3.66 -9.05 -14.69
N MET A 133 4.85 -9.40 -14.18
CA MET A 133 6.03 -8.52 -14.21
C MET A 133 6.46 -8.13 -15.63
N HIS A 134 6.07 -8.91 -16.65
CA HIS A 134 6.36 -8.65 -18.06
C HIS A 134 5.13 -8.14 -18.84
N GLY A 135 4.02 -7.86 -18.18
CA GLY A 135 2.77 -7.44 -18.83
C GLY A 135 2.04 -8.56 -19.59
N ILE A 136 2.43 -9.81 -19.41
CA ILE A 136 1.91 -10.97 -20.14
C ILE A 136 0.78 -11.62 -19.34
N GLY A 137 -0.30 -12.01 -20.01
CA GLY A 137 -1.38 -12.80 -19.42
C GLY A 137 -2.15 -12.10 -18.30
N ILE A 138 -2.06 -10.77 -18.19
CA ILE A 138 -2.77 -9.99 -17.16
C ILE A 138 -4.29 -10.14 -17.28
N GLU A 139 -4.84 -10.29 -18.50
CA GLU A 139 -6.29 -10.47 -18.69
C GLU A 139 -6.72 -11.94 -18.71
N GLU A 140 -5.77 -12.87 -18.55
CA GLU A 140 -6.09 -14.30 -18.55
C GLU A 140 -6.83 -14.70 -17.26
N PRO A 141 -7.83 -15.59 -17.36
CA PRO A 141 -8.50 -16.10 -16.17
C PRO A 141 -7.52 -16.78 -15.20
N LEU A 142 -7.62 -16.48 -13.91
CA LEU A 142 -6.68 -16.95 -12.87
C LEU A 142 -6.49 -18.47 -12.85
N PHE A 143 -7.54 -19.24 -13.14
CA PHE A 143 -7.48 -20.69 -13.12
C PHE A 143 -6.52 -21.29 -14.16
N LYS A 144 -6.18 -20.56 -15.24
CA LYS A 144 -5.25 -21.05 -16.27
C LYS A 144 -3.82 -21.22 -15.77
N TRP A 145 -3.50 -20.64 -14.62
CA TRP A 145 -2.18 -20.77 -14.00
C TRP A 145 -2.03 -22.03 -13.15
N PHE A 146 -3.11 -22.80 -12.96
CA PHE A 146 -3.13 -23.97 -12.07
C PHE A 146 -3.57 -25.23 -12.81
N GLU A 147 -2.94 -26.36 -12.50
CA GLU A 147 -3.27 -27.69 -13.05
C GLU A 147 -4.41 -28.39 -12.28
N PHE A 148 -5.08 -27.66 -11.39
CA PHE A 148 -6.18 -28.15 -10.56
C PHE A 148 -7.30 -27.12 -10.47
N LYS A 149 -8.48 -27.55 -10.03
CA LYS A 149 -9.62 -26.65 -9.87
C LYS A 149 -9.36 -25.66 -8.72
N VAL A 150 -9.40 -24.38 -9.05
CA VAL A 150 -9.34 -23.28 -8.08
C VAL A 150 -10.71 -22.59 -7.96
N PRO A 151 -11.01 -21.96 -6.81
CA PRO A 151 -12.20 -21.12 -6.71
C PRO A 151 -12.13 -19.92 -7.66
N LYS A 152 -13.29 -19.30 -7.94
CA LYS A 152 -13.32 -18.01 -8.61
C LYS A 152 -12.95 -16.91 -7.61
N THR A 153 -12.24 -15.89 -8.06
CA THR A 153 -11.97 -14.71 -7.22
C THR A 153 -13.28 -14.07 -6.76
N THR A 154 -13.28 -13.58 -5.52
CA THR A 154 -14.36 -12.74 -4.97
C THR A 154 -14.04 -11.25 -5.03
N ILE A 155 -12.82 -10.90 -5.45
CA ILE A 155 -12.36 -9.51 -5.52
C ILE A 155 -12.99 -8.81 -6.73
N ASP A 156 -13.51 -7.60 -6.50
CA ASP A 156 -14.03 -6.75 -7.57
C ASP A 156 -12.91 -6.49 -8.61
N PRO A 157 -13.17 -6.64 -9.92
CA PRO A 157 -12.15 -6.45 -10.96
C PRO A 157 -11.50 -5.06 -10.98
N ASN A 158 -12.15 -4.06 -10.38
CA ASN A 158 -11.69 -2.68 -10.28
C ASN A 158 -11.28 -2.29 -8.86
N PHE A 159 -11.20 -3.22 -7.91
CA PHE A 159 -10.91 -2.93 -6.50
C PHE A 159 -9.69 -2.00 -6.31
N ILE A 160 -8.56 -2.30 -6.93
CA ILE A 160 -7.36 -1.47 -6.82
C ILE A 160 -7.54 -0.14 -7.57
N GLN A 161 -8.17 -0.14 -8.75
CA GLN A 161 -8.40 1.10 -9.49
C GLN A 161 -9.31 2.06 -8.70
N GLN A 162 -10.40 1.55 -8.13
CA GLN A 162 -11.30 2.30 -7.25
C GLN A 162 -10.55 2.85 -6.03
N ALA A 163 -9.67 2.04 -5.44
CA ALA A 163 -8.82 2.52 -4.36
C ALA A 163 -7.91 3.67 -4.83
N LEU A 164 -7.34 3.64 -6.03
CA LEU A 164 -6.50 4.73 -6.54
C LEU A 164 -7.30 5.99 -6.87
N ASP A 165 -8.52 5.84 -7.39
CA ASP A 165 -9.41 6.94 -7.78
C ASP A 165 -10.07 7.63 -6.59
N GLU A 166 -10.17 6.94 -5.45
CA GLU A 166 -10.78 7.48 -4.24
C GLU A 166 -9.93 8.63 -3.68
N GLU A 167 -10.47 9.85 -3.77
CA GLU A 167 -9.87 11.05 -3.19
C GLU A 167 -9.50 10.80 -1.73
N VAL A 168 -8.25 11.10 -1.37
CA VAL A 168 -7.81 11.07 0.02
C VAL A 168 -8.53 12.20 0.74
N ILE A 169 -9.64 11.87 1.41
CA ILE A 169 -10.30 12.79 2.31
C ILE A 169 -9.27 13.12 3.38
N ALA A 170 -8.80 14.37 3.37
CA ALA A 170 -7.89 14.84 4.37
C ALA A 170 -8.57 14.64 5.73
N ASN A 171 -7.91 13.89 6.62
CA ASN A 171 -8.40 13.72 7.98
C ASN A 171 -8.31 15.10 8.65
N ASP A 172 -9.40 15.86 8.66
CA ASP A 172 -9.51 17.17 9.30
C ASP A 172 -9.59 17.05 10.83
N LYS A 173 -8.76 16.18 11.41
CA LYS A 173 -8.55 16.16 12.84
C LYS A 173 -7.83 17.45 13.24
N PRO A 174 -8.15 18.05 14.40
CA PRO A 174 -7.52 19.29 14.85
C PRO A 174 -5.97 19.24 14.90
N GLU A 175 -5.40 18.04 15.10
CA GLU A 175 -3.97 17.79 15.13
C GLU A 175 -3.29 17.64 13.75
N THR A 176 -4.08 17.57 12.66
CA THR A 176 -3.54 17.42 11.30
C THR A 176 -2.81 18.69 10.89
N LYS A 177 -1.56 18.54 10.44
CA LYS A 177 -0.74 19.62 9.90
C LYS A 177 -0.54 19.42 8.40
N TYR A 178 -0.84 20.46 7.63
CA TYR A 178 -0.56 20.52 6.21
C TYR A 178 0.83 21.11 6.01
N VAL A 179 1.68 20.41 5.25
CA VAL A 179 3.04 20.84 4.90
C VAL A 179 3.17 20.87 3.39
N TRP A 180 3.73 21.94 2.86
CA TRP A 180 4.07 22.06 1.45
C TRP A 180 5.54 21.71 1.28
N LEU A 181 5.83 20.78 0.37
CA LEU A 181 7.20 20.31 0.12
C LEU A 181 7.90 21.09 -1.01
N GLY A 182 7.17 21.96 -1.71
CA GLY A 182 7.71 22.81 -2.76
C GLY A 182 8.21 24.16 -2.25
N LYS A 183 8.39 25.10 -3.18
CA LYS A 183 8.76 26.48 -2.87
C LYS A 183 7.54 27.39 -2.96
N VAL A 184 7.54 28.43 -2.13
CA VAL A 184 6.69 29.60 -2.37
C VAL A 184 7.47 30.49 -3.34
N ALA A 185 6.97 30.61 -4.57
CA ALA A 185 7.69 31.27 -5.65
C ALA A 185 7.45 32.77 -5.68
N ASN A 186 6.21 33.20 -5.43
CA ASN A 186 5.81 34.59 -5.54
C ASN A 186 4.61 34.90 -4.65
N VAL A 187 4.54 36.14 -4.14
CA VAL A 187 3.42 36.66 -3.36
C VAL A 187 3.09 38.06 -3.88
N GLU A 188 1.91 38.19 -4.49
CA GLU A 188 1.41 39.44 -5.06
C GLU A 188 0.25 39.98 -4.24
N TYR A 189 0.30 41.26 -3.88
CA TYR A 189 -0.81 41.95 -3.23
C TYR A 189 -1.60 42.73 -4.26
N PHE A 190 -2.93 42.60 -4.21
CA PHE A 190 -3.83 43.30 -5.13
C PHE A 190 -5.12 43.71 -4.43
N THR A 191 -5.80 44.71 -4.97
CA THR A 191 -7.12 45.14 -4.50
C THR A 191 -8.20 44.54 -5.37
N GLN A 192 -9.11 43.79 -4.77
CA GLN A 192 -10.30 43.27 -5.47
C GLN A 192 -11.51 44.14 -5.11
N SER A 193 -12.13 44.73 -6.12
CA SER A 193 -13.32 45.58 -5.97
C SER A 193 -14.54 44.93 -6.58
N LYS A 194 -15.64 44.79 -5.82
CA LYS A 194 -16.93 44.27 -6.30
C LYS A 194 -18.09 45.02 -5.65
N LYS A 195 -19.00 45.57 -6.45
CA LYS A 195 -20.18 46.35 -6.01
C LYS A 195 -19.85 47.45 -4.97
N GLY A 196 -18.85 48.27 -5.24
CA GLY A 196 -18.46 49.40 -4.36
C GLY A 196 -17.64 49.02 -3.12
N ASN A 197 -17.50 47.73 -2.81
CA ASN A 197 -16.62 47.25 -1.75
C ASN A 197 -15.26 46.84 -2.32
N SER A 198 -14.18 47.32 -1.70
CA SER A 198 -12.80 46.92 -1.99
C SER A 198 -12.22 46.08 -0.85
N ARG A 199 -11.44 45.04 -1.20
CA ARG A 199 -10.71 44.21 -0.25
C ARG A 199 -9.26 44.05 -0.71
N GLU A 200 -8.32 44.17 0.22
CA GLU A 200 -6.94 43.80 -0.03
C GLU A 200 -6.78 42.28 -0.01
N MET A 201 -6.15 41.76 -1.05
CA MET A 201 -5.94 40.33 -1.27
C MET A 201 -4.45 40.05 -1.44
N ALA A 202 -4.05 38.81 -1.19
CA ALA A 202 -2.76 38.25 -1.55
C ALA A 202 -2.99 37.05 -2.47
N ALA A 203 -2.23 36.97 -3.55
CA ALA A 203 -2.10 35.79 -4.38
C ALA A 203 -0.73 35.16 -4.12
N ILE A 204 -0.72 33.91 -3.68
CA ILE A 204 0.50 33.16 -3.37
C ILE A 204 0.65 32.03 -4.39
N ASP A 205 1.78 32.05 -5.09
CA ASP A 205 2.16 31.02 -6.06
C ASP A 205 3.06 29.98 -5.38
N PHE A 206 2.56 28.75 -5.27
CA PHE A 206 3.26 27.58 -4.77
C PHE A 206 3.73 26.75 -5.97
N ILE A 207 5.03 26.42 -6.01
CA ILE A 207 5.65 25.68 -7.11
C ILE A 207 6.32 24.43 -6.55
N SER A 208 6.10 23.30 -7.21
CA SER A 208 6.79 22.04 -6.94
C SER A 208 7.18 21.36 -8.27
N SER A 209 7.93 20.26 -8.21
CA SER A 209 8.24 19.44 -9.39
C SER A 209 7.01 18.77 -10.00
N PHE A 210 5.89 18.68 -9.26
CA PHE A 210 4.71 17.93 -9.66
C PHE A 210 3.49 18.82 -9.95
N SER A 211 3.40 20.00 -9.34
CA SER A 211 2.27 20.92 -9.50
C SER A 211 2.60 22.36 -9.17
N ASN A 212 1.83 23.27 -9.77
CA ASN A 212 1.81 24.69 -9.45
C ASN A 212 0.41 25.08 -8.95
N ILE A 213 0.35 25.64 -7.75
CA ILE A 213 -0.91 26.00 -7.09
C ILE A 213 -0.90 27.50 -6.81
N LYS A 214 -1.97 28.19 -7.20
CA LYS A 214 -2.17 29.61 -6.88
C LYS A 214 -3.31 29.74 -5.88
N ILE A 215 -3.02 30.25 -4.68
CA ILE A 215 -4.02 30.49 -3.64
C ILE A 215 -4.25 31.99 -3.52
N GLN A 216 -5.53 32.41 -3.60
CA GLN A 216 -5.93 33.78 -3.32
C GLN A 216 -6.64 33.85 -1.97
N LEU A 217 -6.17 34.73 -1.10
CA LEU A 217 -6.70 34.92 0.24
C LEU A 217 -6.75 36.40 0.60
N PRO A 218 -7.61 36.84 1.53
CA PRO A 218 -7.53 38.17 2.09
C PRO A 218 -6.12 38.43 2.63
N LYS A 219 -5.61 39.65 2.45
CA LYS A 219 -4.27 40.02 2.87
C LYS A 219 -4.04 39.64 4.34
N PRO A 220 -3.18 38.64 4.63
CA PRO A 220 -3.02 38.14 5.99
C PRO A 220 -2.31 39.19 6.84
N GLN A 221 -2.75 39.33 8.11
CA GLN A 221 -2.01 40.13 9.08
C GLN A 221 -0.64 39.47 9.31
N LYS A 222 0.44 40.25 9.43
CA LYS A 222 1.85 39.79 9.56
C LYS A 222 2.05 38.50 10.38
N PRO A 223 1.41 38.30 11.56
CA PRO A 223 1.60 37.09 12.38
C PRO A 223 1.05 35.80 11.75
N MET A 224 -0.04 35.90 10.98
CA MET A 224 -0.69 34.75 10.32
C MET A 224 0.13 34.29 9.11
N TYR A 225 0.70 35.24 8.37
CA TYR A 225 1.54 34.98 7.21
C TYR A 225 2.84 34.25 7.58
N GLN A 226 3.50 34.67 8.68
CA GLN A 226 4.69 33.98 9.19
C GLN A 226 4.35 32.54 9.62
N LYS A 227 3.19 32.32 10.24
CA LYS A 227 2.73 30.98 10.63
C LYS A 227 2.44 30.09 9.42
N ILE A 228 1.77 30.63 8.40
CA ILE A 228 1.50 29.93 7.14
C ILE A 228 2.83 29.52 6.49
N LEU A 229 3.76 30.46 6.26
CA LEU A 229 5.06 30.14 5.65
C LEU A 229 5.89 29.16 6.49
N ASN A 230 5.84 29.26 7.83
CA ASN A 230 6.55 28.34 8.72
C ASN A 230 5.89 26.95 8.80
N CYS A 231 4.60 26.82 8.47
CA CYS A 231 3.91 25.54 8.33
C CYS A 231 4.14 24.91 6.95
N PHE A 232 4.38 25.72 5.92
CA PHE A 232 4.53 25.30 4.52
C PHE A 232 5.98 25.27 4.03
N GLY A 233 6.96 25.47 4.91
CA GLY A 233 8.37 25.38 4.58
C GLY A 233 9.09 24.47 5.56
N ILE A 234 9.59 23.34 5.08
CA ILE A 234 10.76 22.75 5.72
C ILE A 234 11.90 23.75 5.43
N ILE A 235 12.18 24.63 6.38
CA ILE A 235 13.43 25.38 6.39
C ILE A 235 14.50 24.31 6.63
N ASN A 236 15.01 23.71 5.56
CA ASN A 236 16.25 22.95 5.64
C ASN A 236 17.34 23.96 6.00
N PRO A 237 18.00 23.82 7.17
CA PRO A 237 19.25 24.54 7.43
C PRO A 237 20.34 24.15 6.42
#